data_AF-A0A126X475-F1
#
_entry.id   AF-A0A126X475-F1
#
_cell.length_a   1.000
_cell.length_b   1.000
_cell.length_c   1.000
_cell.angle_alpha   90.00
_cell.angle_beta   90.00
_cell.angle_gamma   90.00
#
_symmetry.space_group_name_H-M   'P 1'
#
loop_
_entity.id
_entity.type
_entity.pdbx_description
1 polymer ?
#
loop_
_entity_poly.entity_id
_entity_poly.type
_entity_poly.pdbx_seq_one_letter_code
_entity_poly.pdbx_strand_id
1 'polypeptide(L)'
;MEQLLEESINNRYSCWVREALDELPQSFAITDPEIPGHPIVFASTQLLKMFGYSRHEVIGRNISLFQGVATNRTSLLDIRHAVRDETNILIPSLLNYHKNGTPFWILFRMFPVFGVQDGKLVHFVALQVPIFPPRSTTLLGFCRREVICSDTVPTRISNLSPDDGNNTELTDTTCKASELEKCGADSAMTSILSLLTHYSQLTGRLVSGQRCCSSYMNRVGVSLNISLGRIKQSFVLVDPHKTDNPIVYASDAFLDLTGYTRHEVLGRNCRFLSGQETDVSIQSQITNSIQTGKSCTACILSYRKDGSSFWNALHMSPVRNASGNIAYIVEVHMEVTHDIQNLSVEIMQLSVVGAVKIAVRSSGMIASTSD
;
A
#
# COMPACT_ATOMS: atom_id res chain seq x y z
N MET A 1 -13.92 2.44 -24.34
CA MET A 1 -12.65 2.78 -23.67
C MET A 1 -12.82 4.02 -22.79
N GLU A 2 -13.38 5.14 -23.29
CA GLU A 2 -13.72 6.30 -22.45
C GLU A 2 -14.60 5.97 -21.24
N GLN A 3 -15.71 5.22 -21.43
CA GLN A 3 -16.56 4.79 -20.31
C GLN A 3 -15.78 4.01 -19.23
N LEU A 4 -14.87 3.11 -19.62
CA LEU A 4 -14.03 2.36 -18.67
C LEU A 4 -13.07 3.26 -17.87
N LEU A 5 -12.53 4.30 -18.51
CA LEU A 5 -11.63 5.27 -17.86
C LEU A 5 -12.40 6.21 -16.92
N GLU A 6 -13.65 6.54 -17.24
CA GLU A 6 -14.54 7.29 -16.34
C GLU A 6 -15.01 6.45 -15.17
N GLU A 7 -15.39 5.20 -15.42
CA GLU A 7 -15.78 4.24 -14.40
C GLU A 7 -14.64 3.95 -13.42
N SER A 8 -13.39 3.86 -13.89
CA SER A 8 -12.22 3.61 -13.04
C SER A 8 -12.19 4.47 -11.76
N ILE A 9 -12.33 5.79 -11.91
CA ILE A 9 -12.33 6.71 -10.76
C ILE A 9 -13.66 6.68 -10.01
N ASN A 10 -14.78 6.74 -10.74
CA ASN A 10 -16.12 6.87 -10.13
C ASN A 10 -16.56 5.59 -9.39
N ASN A 11 -15.94 4.45 -9.71
CA ASN A 11 -16.17 3.18 -9.03
C ASN A 11 -15.57 3.19 -7.62
N ARG A 12 -14.49 3.94 -7.36
CA ARG A 12 -13.84 4.00 -6.05
C ARG A 12 -14.22 5.25 -5.26
N TYR A 13 -14.30 6.39 -5.93
CA TYR A 13 -14.52 7.69 -5.29
C TYR A 13 -15.86 8.29 -5.73
N SER A 14 -16.42 9.18 -4.92
CA SER A 14 -17.65 9.88 -5.33
C SER A 14 -17.43 10.72 -6.61
N CYS A 15 -18.51 11.01 -7.34
CA CYS A 15 -18.45 11.80 -8.57
C CYS A 15 -17.77 13.17 -8.44
N TRP A 16 -17.76 13.76 -7.24
CA TRP A 16 -17.15 15.06 -6.93
C TRP A 16 -15.62 15.04 -6.82
N VAL A 17 -14.99 13.85 -6.76
CA VAL A 17 -13.54 13.75 -6.53
C VAL A 17 -12.73 14.47 -7.61
N ARG A 18 -13.20 14.45 -8.87
CA ARG A 18 -12.47 15.01 -10.01
C ARG A 18 -12.39 16.53 -9.90
N GLU A 19 -13.50 17.17 -9.55
CA GLU A 19 -13.57 18.63 -9.36
C GLU A 19 -12.64 19.04 -8.21
N ALA A 20 -12.73 18.36 -7.08
CA ALA A 20 -11.88 18.66 -5.92
C ALA A 20 -10.39 18.37 -6.17
N LEU A 21 -10.03 17.36 -6.96
CA LEU A 21 -8.66 17.12 -7.40
C LEU A 21 -8.15 18.20 -8.37
N ASP A 22 -9.02 18.80 -9.19
CA ASP A 22 -8.66 19.88 -10.11
C ASP A 22 -8.43 21.23 -9.40
N GLU A 23 -8.99 21.42 -8.20
CA GLU A 23 -8.74 22.60 -7.36
C GLU A 23 -7.35 22.60 -6.71
N LEU A 24 -6.71 21.43 -6.65
CA LEU A 24 -5.38 21.29 -6.08
C LEU A 24 -4.33 22.02 -6.94
N PRO A 25 -3.43 22.83 -6.35
CA PRO A 25 -2.40 23.56 -7.11
C PRO A 25 -1.27 22.65 -7.62
N GLN A 26 -1.31 21.36 -7.35
CA GLN A 26 -0.28 20.40 -7.70
C GLN A 26 -0.42 19.87 -9.14
N SER A 27 0.71 19.64 -9.80
CA SER A 27 0.78 18.93 -11.08
C SER A 27 0.92 17.43 -10.86
N PHE A 28 -0.14 16.65 -11.10
CA PHE A 28 -0.13 15.20 -10.91
C PHE A 28 -1.09 14.47 -11.85
N ALA A 29 -0.83 13.18 -12.03
CA ALA A 29 -1.69 12.25 -12.74
C ALA A 29 -2.04 11.05 -11.85
N ILE A 30 -3.22 10.47 -12.07
CA ILE A 30 -3.65 9.20 -11.46
C ILE A 30 -3.73 8.16 -12.56
N THR A 31 -3.14 7.00 -12.34
CA THR A 31 -3.16 5.86 -13.28
C THR A 31 -3.87 4.67 -12.67
N ASP A 32 -4.52 3.88 -13.51
CA ASP A 32 -5.20 2.65 -13.10
C ASP A 32 -4.38 1.42 -13.54
N PRO A 33 -3.78 0.67 -12.59
CA PRO A 33 -3.00 -0.52 -12.89
C PRO A 33 -3.84 -1.75 -13.26
N GLU A 34 -5.16 -1.77 -12.99
CA GLU A 34 -6.03 -2.88 -13.42
C GLU A 34 -6.33 -2.82 -14.92
N ILE A 35 -6.21 -1.63 -15.53
CA ILE A 35 -6.40 -1.47 -16.97
C ILE A 35 -5.07 -1.73 -17.70
N PRO A 36 -5.07 -2.59 -18.74
CA PRO A 36 -3.86 -2.90 -19.52
C PRO A 36 -3.14 -1.63 -20.00
N GLY A 37 -1.83 -1.57 -19.75
CA GLY A 37 -1.00 -0.42 -20.10
C GLY A 37 -0.95 0.70 -19.06
N HIS A 38 -1.61 0.53 -17.90
CA HIS A 38 -1.63 1.47 -16.77
C HIS A 38 -1.96 2.90 -17.21
N PRO A 39 -3.10 3.11 -17.90
CA PRO A 39 -3.44 4.39 -18.46
C PRO A 39 -3.68 5.44 -17.38
N ILE A 40 -3.42 6.69 -17.75
CA ILE A 40 -3.83 7.86 -16.98
C ILE A 40 -5.36 7.96 -17.02
N VAL A 41 -5.98 7.90 -15.85
CA VAL A 41 -7.43 8.03 -15.65
C VAL A 41 -7.83 9.41 -15.12
N PHE A 42 -6.85 10.18 -14.60
CA PHE A 42 -7.00 11.59 -14.27
C PHE A 42 -5.69 12.34 -14.44
N ALA A 43 -5.76 13.58 -14.91
CA ALA A 43 -4.63 14.50 -15.02
C ALA A 43 -5.09 15.87 -14.52
N SER A 44 -4.36 16.43 -13.53
CA SER A 44 -4.70 17.73 -12.97
C SER A 44 -4.54 18.84 -14.01
N THR A 45 -5.32 19.90 -13.87
CA THR A 45 -5.24 21.07 -14.75
C THR A 45 -3.82 21.66 -14.80
N GLN A 46 -3.09 21.65 -13.67
CA GLN A 46 -1.70 22.12 -13.61
C GLN A 46 -0.75 21.22 -14.40
N LEU A 47 -0.94 19.90 -14.39
CA LEU A 47 -0.13 18.99 -15.20
C LEU A 47 -0.35 19.25 -16.70
N LEU A 48 -1.61 19.39 -17.11
CA LEU A 48 -1.96 19.68 -18.51
C LEU A 48 -1.33 20.99 -18.99
N LYS A 49 -1.45 22.06 -18.18
CA LYS A 49 -0.83 23.36 -18.46
C LYS A 49 0.69 23.29 -18.49
N MET A 50 1.31 22.58 -17.56
CA MET A 50 2.76 22.45 -17.47
C MET A 50 3.33 21.75 -18.71
N PHE A 51 2.71 20.67 -19.16
CA PHE A 51 3.19 19.92 -20.32
C PHE A 51 2.70 20.44 -21.68
N GLY A 52 1.63 21.25 -21.70
CA GLY A 52 1.03 21.78 -22.91
C GLY A 52 0.12 20.79 -23.66
N TYR A 53 -0.41 19.79 -22.98
CA TYR A 53 -1.37 18.84 -23.55
C TYR A 53 -2.79 19.18 -23.15
N SER A 54 -3.74 18.81 -23.99
CA SER A 54 -5.16 18.79 -23.63
C SER A 54 -5.53 17.51 -22.88
N ARG A 55 -6.65 17.52 -22.15
CA ARG A 55 -7.12 16.36 -21.39
C ARG A 55 -7.33 15.12 -22.26
N HIS A 56 -7.95 15.28 -23.43
CA HIS A 56 -8.25 14.16 -24.33
C HIS A 56 -7.00 13.50 -24.95
N GLU A 57 -5.87 14.22 -25.00
CA GLU A 57 -4.60 13.67 -25.48
C GLU A 57 -3.88 12.84 -24.40
N VAL A 58 -4.17 13.09 -23.12
CA VAL A 58 -3.47 12.47 -21.98
C VAL A 58 -4.26 11.30 -21.39
N ILE A 59 -5.57 11.45 -21.24
CA ILE A 59 -6.41 10.40 -20.65
C ILE A 59 -6.37 9.15 -21.53
N GLY A 60 -6.20 7.98 -20.91
CA GLY A 60 -6.07 6.70 -21.61
C GLY A 60 -4.64 6.38 -22.09
N ARG A 61 -3.68 7.30 -21.96
CA ARG A 61 -2.26 7.06 -22.32
C ARG A 61 -1.45 6.63 -21.11
N ASN A 62 -0.34 5.93 -21.33
CA ASN A 62 0.62 5.66 -20.27
C ASN A 62 1.39 6.94 -19.91
N ILE A 63 1.83 7.06 -18.65
CA ILE A 63 2.60 8.21 -18.16
C ILE A 63 3.97 8.40 -18.86
N SER A 64 4.45 7.36 -19.55
CA SER A 64 5.62 7.46 -20.43
C SER A 64 5.44 8.44 -21.59
N LEU A 65 4.22 8.92 -21.85
CA LEU A 65 3.91 9.98 -22.83
C LEU A 65 4.83 11.20 -22.69
N PHE A 66 5.24 11.54 -21.46
CA PHE A 66 6.05 12.72 -21.17
C PHE A 66 7.57 12.50 -21.30
N GLN A 67 7.99 11.26 -21.58
CA GLN A 67 9.39 10.86 -21.65
C GLN A 67 9.88 10.92 -23.10
N GLY A 68 11.19 11.06 -23.29
CA GLY A 68 11.80 11.13 -24.61
C GLY A 68 13.19 10.51 -24.67
N VAL A 69 13.88 10.73 -25.78
CA VAL A 69 15.12 10.02 -26.11
C VAL A 69 16.25 10.23 -25.11
N ALA A 70 16.30 11.38 -24.43
CA ALA A 70 17.32 11.70 -23.43
C ALA A 70 16.83 11.50 -21.98
N THR A 71 15.61 10.98 -21.77
CA THR A 71 15.16 10.61 -20.42
C THR A 71 16.03 9.47 -19.88
N ASN A 72 16.55 9.63 -18.67
CA ASN A 72 17.50 8.69 -18.07
C ASN A 72 16.90 7.29 -17.92
N ARG A 73 17.51 6.30 -18.60
CA ARG A 73 17.02 4.90 -18.61
C ARG A 73 17.06 4.22 -17.25
N THR A 74 18.02 4.55 -16.40
CA THR A 74 18.12 4.00 -15.03
C THR A 74 16.93 4.47 -14.21
N SER A 75 16.60 5.77 -14.25
CA SER A 75 15.40 6.31 -13.59
C SER A 75 14.12 5.64 -14.10
N LEU A 76 14.02 5.33 -15.39
CA LEU A 76 12.88 4.59 -15.94
C LEU A 76 12.81 3.12 -15.48
N LEU A 77 13.97 2.48 -15.24
CA LEU A 77 14.02 1.15 -14.63
C LEU A 77 13.57 1.21 -13.17
N ASP A 78 14.01 2.22 -12.42
CA ASP A 78 13.61 2.41 -11.02
C ASP A 78 12.09 2.64 -10.90
N ILE A 79 11.50 3.45 -11.80
CA ILE A 79 10.03 3.61 -11.87
C ILE A 79 9.34 2.27 -12.14
N ARG A 80 9.85 1.49 -13.10
CA ARG A 80 9.26 0.18 -13.42
C ARG A 80 9.37 -0.81 -12.26
N HIS A 81 10.49 -0.82 -11.54
CA HIS A 81 10.64 -1.62 -10.32
C HIS A 81 9.66 -1.16 -9.24
N ALA A 82 9.53 0.15 -9.02
CA ALA A 82 8.57 0.68 -8.05
C ALA A 82 7.11 0.36 -8.39
N VAL A 83 6.74 0.38 -9.68
CA VAL A 83 5.42 -0.08 -10.14
C VAL A 83 5.22 -1.58 -9.88
N ARG A 84 6.21 -2.41 -10.24
CA ARG A 84 6.15 -3.87 -10.04
C ARG A 84 6.08 -4.25 -8.57
N ASP A 85 6.85 -3.58 -7.74
CA ASP A 85 6.99 -3.89 -6.32
C ASP A 85 5.95 -3.11 -5.47
N GLU A 86 5.14 -2.27 -6.12
CA GLU A 86 4.09 -1.45 -5.52
C GLU A 86 4.61 -0.58 -4.36
N THR A 87 5.71 0.14 -4.62
CA THR A 87 6.41 0.99 -3.64
C THR A 87 6.40 2.47 -4.03
N ASN A 88 6.64 3.33 -3.04
CA ASN A 88 6.87 4.75 -3.27
C ASN A 88 8.21 4.95 -3.96
N ILE A 89 8.27 5.90 -4.90
CA ILE A 89 9.54 6.31 -5.51
C ILE A 89 9.62 7.83 -5.62
N LEU A 90 10.82 8.37 -5.40
CA LEU A 90 11.17 9.75 -5.64
C LEU A 90 12.42 9.79 -6.52
N ILE A 91 12.31 10.44 -7.67
CA ILE A 91 13.41 10.72 -8.57
C ILE A 91 13.65 12.24 -8.51
N PRO A 92 14.78 12.70 -7.95
CA PRO A 92 15.04 14.11 -7.72
C PRO A 92 15.41 14.88 -9.00
N SER A 93 15.59 14.16 -10.11
CA SER A 93 15.98 14.73 -11.40
C SER A 93 15.55 13.78 -12.51
N LEU A 94 14.46 14.12 -13.21
CA LEU A 94 13.96 13.39 -14.37
C LEU A 94 13.75 14.37 -15.51
N LEU A 95 14.27 14.05 -16.69
CA LEU A 95 14.09 14.85 -17.89
C LEU A 95 12.81 14.42 -18.60
N ASN A 96 11.85 15.33 -18.69
CA ASN A 96 10.61 15.15 -19.43
C ASN A 96 10.49 16.20 -20.55
N TYR A 97 9.47 16.06 -21.40
CA TYR A 97 9.29 16.87 -22.59
C TYR A 97 7.90 17.49 -22.63
N HIS A 98 7.86 18.79 -22.92
CA HIS A 98 6.63 19.46 -23.31
C HIS A 98 6.09 18.87 -24.63
N LYS A 99 4.82 19.13 -24.95
CA LYS A 99 4.19 18.68 -26.21
C LYS A 99 4.94 19.12 -27.47
N ASN A 100 5.56 20.28 -27.45
CA ASN A 100 6.36 20.81 -28.56
C ASN A 100 7.77 20.17 -28.66
N GLY A 101 8.11 19.21 -27.80
CA GLY A 101 9.39 18.53 -27.77
C GLY A 101 10.50 19.25 -27.00
N THR A 102 10.23 20.38 -26.34
CA THR A 102 11.26 21.04 -25.53
C THR A 102 11.46 20.29 -24.21
N PRO A 103 12.71 19.91 -23.85
CA PRO A 103 12.98 19.18 -22.62
C PRO A 103 12.99 20.13 -21.42
N PHE A 104 12.56 19.62 -20.27
CA PHE A 104 12.65 20.31 -18.98
C PHE A 104 12.78 19.31 -17.84
N TRP A 105 13.39 19.77 -16.74
CA TRP A 105 13.65 18.93 -15.59
C TRP A 105 12.46 18.95 -14.62
N ILE A 106 12.16 17.78 -14.06
CA ILE A 106 11.18 17.64 -12.98
C ILE A 106 11.77 16.82 -11.82
N LEU A 107 11.26 17.08 -10.62
CA LEU A 107 11.19 16.07 -9.57
C LEU A 107 9.96 15.21 -9.82
N PHE A 108 10.17 13.90 -9.94
CA PHE A 108 9.12 12.92 -10.11
C PHE A 108 8.90 12.17 -8.79
N ARG A 109 7.66 12.11 -8.33
CA ARG A 109 7.29 11.33 -7.16
C ARG A 109 6.05 10.51 -7.46
N MET A 110 6.10 9.22 -7.18
CA MET A 110 4.96 8.33 -7.37
C MET A 110 4.71 7.52 -6.11
N PHE A 111 3.44 7.32 -5.80
CA PHE A 111 3.01 6.48 -4.68
C PHE A 111 1.75 5.67 -5.05
N PRO A 112 1.69 4.39 -4.64
CA PRO A 112 0.49 3.57 -4.74
C PRO A 112 -0.59 4.02 -3.75
N VAL A 113 -1.84 3.81 -4.14
CA VAL A 113 -3.04 3.93 -3.32
C VAL A 113 -3.69 2.55 -3.25
N PHE A 114 -3.96 2.07 -2.05
CA PHE A 114 -4.47 0.73 -1.80
C PHE A 114 -5.89 0.76 -1.24
N GLY A 115 -6.67 -0.27 -1.52
CA GLY A 115 -7.92 -0.53 -0.84
C GLY A 115 -7.67 -0.95 0.61
N VAL A 116 -8.40 -0.35 1.55
CA VAL A 116 -8.25 -0.67 2.98
C VAL A 116 -8.79 -2.07 3.30
N GLN A 117 -9.83 -2.50 2.60
CA GLN A 117 -10.55 -3.75 2.89
C GLN A 117 -9.79 -5.00 2.43
N ASP A 118 -9.13 -4.92 1.27
CA ASP A 118 -8.52 -6.06 0.58
C ASP A 118 -7.01 -5.89 0.36
N GLY A 119 -6.45 -4.72 0.65
CA GLY A 119 -5.03 -4.43 0.42
C GLY A 119 -4.64 -4.42 -1.06
N LYS A 120 -5.61 -4.43 -1.98
CA LYS A 120 -5.34 -4.39 -3.42
C LYS A 120 -4.88 -3.01 -3.84
N LEU A 121 -4.00 -2.99 -4.82
CA LEU A 121 -3.59 -1.75 -5.47
C LEU A 121 -4.77 -1.19 -6.27
N VAL A 122 -5.12 0.06 -5.99
CA VAL A 122 -6.23 0.78 -6.64
C VAL A 122 -5.68 1.66 -7.74
N HIS A 123 -4.73 2.53 -7.41
CA HIS A 123 -4.14 3.48 -8.36
C HIS A 123 -2.68 3.77 -8.03
N PHE A 124 -1.94 4.31 -9.00
CA PHE A 124 -0.76 5.11 -8.69
C PHE A 124 -1.04 6.59 -8.90
N VAL A 125 -0.58 7.41 -7.98
CA VAL A 125 -0.54 8.87 -8.12
C VAL A 125 0.89 9.28 -8.43
N ALA A 126 1.07 10.01 -9.53
CA ALA A 126 2.36 10.49 -10.00
C ALA A 126 2.39 12.02 -10.02
N LEU A 127 3.09 12.59 -9.05
CA LEU A 127 3.36 14.01 -8.89
C LEU A 127 4.60 14.42 -9.70
N GLN A 128 4.51 15.58 -10.37
CA GLN A 128 5.55 16.12 -11.22
C GLN A 128 5.77 17.59 -10.90
N VAL A 129 6.91 17.92 -10.28
CA VAL A 129 7.28 19.27 -9.85
C VAL A 129 8.38 19.80 -10.77
N PRO A 130 8.20 20.92 -11.48
CA PRO A 130 9.26 21.47 -12.33
C PRO A 130 10.43 21.94 -11.46
N ILE A 131 11.65 21.57 -11.85
CA ILE A 131 12.88 22.00 -11.18
C ILE A 131 13.71 22.84 -12.15
N PHE A 132 14.29 23.92 -11.64
CA PHE A 132 15.08 24.85 -12.46
C PHE A 132 16.55 24.72 -12.11
N PRO A 133 17.45 24.65 -13.10
CA PRO A 133 18.88 24.65 -12.81
C PRO A 133 19.26 25.93 -12.06
N PRO A 134 20.20 25.86 -11.11
CA PRO A 134 20.66 27.04 -10.41
C PRO A 134 21.15 28.06 -11.44
N ARG A 135 20.58 29.26 -11.43
CA ARG A 135 21.03 30.35 -12.30
C ARG A 135 22.52 30.56 -12.02
N SER A 136 23.37 30.40 -13.02
CA SER A 136 24.77 30.80 -12.93
C SER A 136 24.80 32.29 -12.60
N THR A 137 25.11 32.63 -11.36
CA THR A 137 25.26 34.02 -10.92
C THR A 137 26.51 34.57 -11.58
N THR A 138 26.38 35.14 -12.78
CA THR A 138 27.30 36.20 -13.20
C THR A 138 27.19 37.33 -12.18
N LEU A 139 28.27 37.53 -11.44
CA LEU A 139 28.51 38.62 -10.50
C LEU A 139 27.98 39.95 -11.05
N LEU A 140 26.87 40.42 -10.50
CA LEU A 140 26.56 41.84 -10.42
C LEU A 140 26.04 42.09 -9.00
N GLY A 141 26.73 43.01 -8.33
CA GLY A 141 26.81 43.16 -6.89
C GLY A 141 25.48 43.31 -6.14
N PHE A 142 25.53 42.90 -4.89
CA PHE A 142 24.58 43.22 -3.82
C PHE A 142 24.10 44.68 -3.86
N CYS A 143 22.78 44.92 -3.81
CA CYS A 143 22.11 45.56 -2.67
C CYS A 143 20.59 45.70 -2.82
N ARG A 144 19.90 45.23 -1.77
CA ARG A 144 18.61 45.66 -1.15
C ARG A 144 17.26 45.54 -1.89
N ARG A 145 16.34 44.89 -1.14
CA ARG A 145 14.86 44.94 -1.12
C ARG A 145 14.25 46.19 -1.77
N GLU A 146 13.20 45.99 -2.58
CA GLU A 146 11.82 46.41 -2.27
C GLU A 146 10.80 45.82 -3.26
N VAL A 147 9.57 45.68 -2.76
CA VAL A 147 8.32 45.32 -3.46
C VAL A 147 7.95 46.42 -4.46
N ILE A 148 7.35 46.09 -5.61
CA ILE A 148 6.20 46.80 -6.25
C ILE A 148 5.82 46.15 -7.59
N CYS A 149 4.52 46.10 -7.83
CA CYS A 149 3.80 45.61 -9.00
C CYS A 149 4.01 46.42 -10.30
N SER A 150 3.46 45.84 -11.38
CA SER A 150 2.99 46.45 -12.64
C SER A 150 3.94 46.46 -13.86
N ASP A 151 3.42 45.81 -14.90
CA ASP A 151 3.40 46.16 -16.32
C ASP A 151 4.67 46.47 -17.12
N THR A 152 4.52 46.15 -18.41
CA THR A 152 5.29 46.52 -19.61
C THR A 152 6.50 45.68 -20.04
N VAL A 153 6.26 44.91 -21.11
CA VAL A 153 7.05 44.60 -22.33
C VAL A 153 8.58 44.79 -22.28
N PRO A 154 9.39 43.84 -22.79
CA PRO A 154 10.72 44.15 -23.28
C PRO A 154 10.78 44.14 -24.82
N THR A 155 11.07 45.32 -25.34
CA THR A 155 11.65 45.60 -26.67
C THR A 155 13.04 44.99 -26.84
N ARG A 156 13.34 44.64 -28.11
CA ARG A 156 14.62 44.16 -28.66
C ARG A 156 15.83 45.02 -28.28
N ILE A 157 16.97 44.38 -27.99
CA ILE A 157 18.30 44.92 -28.30
C ILE A 157 19.17 43.83 -28.95
N SER A 158 19.76 44.26 -30.07
CA SER A 158 20.72 43.74 -31.04
C SER A 158 21.88 42.85 -30.57
N ASN A 159 22.11 41.80 -31.38
CA ASN A 159 23.36 41.43 -32.07
C ASN A 159 24.72 41.78 -31.44
N LEU A 160 25.43 40.76 -30.99
CA LEU A 160 26.89 40.62 -31.09
C LEU A 160 27.19 39.22 -31.63
N SER A 161 27.88 39.16 -32.76
CA SER A 161 28.33 37.92 -33.42
C SER A 161 29.77 37.58 -32.97
N PRO A 162 30.36 36.46 -33.42
CA PRO A 162 30.96 35.44 -32.55
C PRO A 162 32.47 35.59 -32.43
N ASP A 163 33.05 35.19 -31.30
CA ASP A 163 34.49 34.87 -31.29
C ASP A 163 34.84 33.68 -30.39
N ASP A 164 35.68 32.86 -31.00
CA ASP A 164 36.47 31.71 -30.62
C ASP A 164 36.19 30.89 -29.34
N GLY A 165 35.86 29.62 -29.60
CA GLY A 165 36.88 28.59 -29.43
C GLY A 165 37.36 28.34 -28.01
N ASN A 166 36.48 27.79 -27.17
CA ASN A 166 36.95 26.89 -26.13
C ASN A 166 35.99 25.71 -26.00
N ASN A 167 36.50 24.53 -26.37
CA ASN A 167 35.91 23.23 -26.08
C ASN A 167 35.79 23.08 -24.57
N THR A 168 34.74 23.66 -24.00
CA THR A 168 34.30 23.34 -22.65
C THR A 168 33.39 22.15 -22.82
N GLU A 169 33.94 20.96 -22.54
CA GLU A 169 33.13 19.77 -22.28
C GLU A 169 31.91 20.20 -21.48
N LEU A 170 30.73 19.88 -22.02
CA LEU A 170 29.44 20.13 -21.40
C LEU A 170 29.38 19.27 -20.14
N THR A 171 30.01 19.76 -19.08
CA THR A 171 30.04 19.12 -17.78
C THR A 171 28.60 18.99 -17.31
N ASP A 172 28.26 17.74 -16.99
CA ASP A 172 26.98 17.22 -16.55
C ASP A 172 26.34 18.10 -15.46
N THR A 173 25.61 19.14 -15.87
CA THR A 173 24.87 20.01 -14.97
C THR A 173 23.56 19.31 -14.62
N THR A 174 23.66 18.27 -13.79
CA THR A 174 22.49 17.53 -13.30
C THR A 174 21.67 18.47 -12.42
N CYS A 175 20.58 19.02 -12.96
CA CYS A 175 19.62 19.80 -12.21
C CYS A 175 18.94 18.85 -11.21
N LYS A 176 19.25 18.98 -9.92
CA LYS A 176 18.67 18.17 -8.84
C LYS A 176 17.73 19.02 -8.01
N ALA A 177 16.61 18.43 -7.63
CA ALA A 177 15.65 19.05 -6.73
C ALA A 177 16.27 19.38 -5.36
N SER A 178 15.97 20.59 -4.89
CA SER A 178 16.24 21.08 -3.55
C SER A 178 15.40 20.35 -2.49
N GLU A 179 15.82 20.43 -1.23
CA GLU A 179 15.03 19.91 -0.11
C GLU A 179 13.66 20.58 0.00
N LEU A 180 13.55 21.85 -0.39
CA LEU A 180 12.27 22.57 -0.40
C LEU A 180 11.28 21.93 -1.40
N GLU A 181 11.74 21.59 -2.60
CA GLU A 181 10.92 20.93 -3.61
C GLU A 181 10.53 19.51 -3.18
N LYS A 182 11.44 18.78 -2.52
CA LYS A 182 11.14 17.45 -1.94
C LYS A 182 10.09 17.53 -0.85
N CYS A 183 10.24 18.44 0.11
CA CYS A 183 9.25 18.67 1.18
C CYS A 183 7.91 19.13 0.61
N GLY A 184 7.91 20.01 -0.40
CA GLY A 184 6.70 20.40 -1.12
C GLY A 184 6.00 19.20 -1.76
N ALA A 185 6.76 18.27 -2.33
CA ALA A 185 6.24 17.03 -2.90
C ALA A 185 5.64 16.08 -1.83
N ASP A 186 6.22 16.01 -0.63
CA ASP A 186 5.66 15.28 0.52
C ASP A 186 4.31 15.86 0.98
N SER A 187 4.22 17.19 1.10
CA SER A 187 2.99 17.88 1.48
C SER A 187 1.90 17.72 0.42
N ALA A 188 2.28 17.79 -0.86
CA ALA A 188 1.41 17.51 -2.00
C ALA A 188 0.84 16.10 -1.95
N MET A 189 1.69 15.09 -1.75
CA MET A 189 1.29 13.69 -1.62
C MET A 189 0.27 13.51 -0.49
N THR A 190 0.53 14.11 0.68
CA THR A 190 -0.38 14.05 1.84
C THR A 190 -1.74 14.67 1.54
N SER A 191 -1.75 15.82 0.85
CA SER A 191 -2.98 16.54 0.48
C SER A 191 -3.83 15.73 -0.50
N ILE A 192 -3.20 15.19 -1.55
CA ILE A 192 -3.88 14.35 -2.55
C ILE A 192 -4.45 13.09 -1.89
N LEU A 193 -3.64 12.39 -1.08
CA LEU A 193 -4.08 11.18 -0.39
C LEU A 193 -5.23 11.44 0.58
N SER A 194 -5.20 12.55 1.32
CA SER A 194 -6.29 12.98 2.21
C SER A 194 -7.60 13.16 1.44
N LEU A 195 -7.55 13.81 0.28
CA LEU A 195 -8.71 14.04 -0.57
C LEU A 195 -9.27 12.74 -1.16
N LEU A 196 -8.40 11.86 -1.68
CA LEU A 196 -8.81 10.54 -2.15
C LEU A 196 -9.45 9.71 -1.02
N THR A 197 -8.87 9.77 0.19
CA THR A 197 -9.41 9.08 1.37
C THR A 197 -10.80 9.61 1.71
N HIS A 198 -10.98 10.93 1.78
CA HIS A 198 -12.27 11.55 2.06
C HIS A 198 -13.34 11.13 1.05
N TYR A 199 -13.07 11.24 -0.25
CA TYR A 199 -14.05 10.89 -1.29
C TYR A 199 -14.29 9.37 -1.45
N SER A 200 -13.40 8.54 -0.91
CA SER A 200 -13.60 7.09 -0.81
C SER A 200 -14.48 6.70 0.39
N GLN A 201 -14.57 7.53 1.43
CA GLN A 201 -15.48 7.32 2.57
C GLN A 201 -16.93 7.44 2.13
N LEU A 202 -17.22 8.40 1.25
CA LEU A 202 -18.58 8.65 0.74
C LEU A 202 -19.16 7.49 -0.09
N THR A 203 -18.30 6.62 -0.63
CA THR A 203 -18.68 5.42 -1.39
C THR A 203 -18.58 4.12 -0.58
N GLY A 204 -18.10 4.19 0.67
CA GLY A 204 -17.82 3.01 1.51
C GLY A 204 -16.61 2.17 1.04
N ARG A 205 -15.82 2.68 0.10
CA ARG A 205 -14.72 1.96 -0.56
C ARG A 205 -13.36 2.56 -0.20
N LEU A 206 -13.06 2.53 1.09
CA LEU A 206 -11.91 3.21 1.69
C LEU A 206 -10.56 2.89 1.01
N VAL A 207 -9.72 3.93 0.93
CA VAL A 207 -8.33 3.83 0.44
C VAL A 207 -7.29 4.32 1.45
N SER A 208 -6.03 3.92 1.27
CA SER A 208 -4.88 4.33 2.07
C SER A 208 -3.61 4.38 1.21
N GLY A 209 -2.63 5.20 1.60
CA GLY A 209 -1.31 5.27 0.95
C GLY A 209 -0.33 4.20 1.45
N GLN A 210 -0.72 3.46 2.49
CA GLN A 210 -0.02 2.25 2.91
C GLN A 210 -0.89 1.06 2.55
N ARG A 211 -0.28 0.00 2.02
CA ARG A 211 -0.99 -1.26 1.87
C ARG A 211 -1.49 -1.63 3.24
N CYS A 212 -2.80 -1.77 3.39
CA CYS A 212 -3.37 -2.46 4.54
C CYS A 212 -3.01 -3.95 4.45
N CYS A 213 -1.72 -4.25 4.58
CA CYS A 213 -1.35 -5.36 5.42
C CYS A 213 -1.84 -4.94 6.79
N SER A 214 -2.81 -5.66 7.36
CA SER A 214 -2.89 -5.66 8.83
C SER A 214 -1.44 -5.80 9.33
N SER A 215 -0.98 -4.94 10.23
CA SER A 215 0.40 -4.96 10.77
C SER A 215 0.82 -6.35 11.30
N TYR A 216 -0.16 -7.24 11.45
CA TYR A 216 -0.08 -8.64 11.83
C TYR A 216 0.22 -9.62 10.68
N MET A 217 -0.09 -9.31 9.39
CA MET A 217 0.30 -10.15 8.24
C MET A 217 1.81 -10.12 7.96
N ASN A 218 2.49 -9.00 8.25
CA ASN A 218 3.94 -8.88 8.06
C ASN A 218 4.76 -9.70 9.08
N ARG A 219 4.12 -10.31 10.09
CA ARG A 219 4.81 -11.13 11.10
C ARG A 219 4.99 -12.58 10.68
N VAL A 220 4.11 -13.08 9.83
CA VAL A 220 4.19 -14.43 9.29
C VAL A 220 4.95 -14.33 7.98
N GLY A 221 6.22 -14.75 7.98
CA GLY A 221 7.08 -14.67 6.79
C GLY A 221 6.41 -15.32 5.57
N VAL A 222 6.74 -14.81 4.37
CA VAL A 222 6.07 -15.20 3.10
C VAL A 222 6.01 -16.73 2.92
N SER A 223 7.12 -17.44 3.19
CA SER A 223 7.19 -18.90 3.09
C SER A 223 6.25 -19.63 4.07
N LEU A 224 6.09 -19.10 5.28
CA LEU A 224 5.18 -19.63 6.28
C LEU A 224 3.74 -19.40 5.81
N ASN A 225 3.41 -18.19 5.36
CA ASN A 225 2.08 -17.84 4.86
C ASN A 225 1.64 -18.75 3.70
N ILE A 226 2.51 -18.98 2.71
CA ILE A 226 2.26 -19.91 1.60
C ILE A 226 1.97 -21.33 2.11
N SER A 227 2.73 -21.79 3.11
CA SER A 227 2.56 -23.14 3.66
C SER A 227 1.25 -23.29 4.44
N LEU A 228 0.89 -22.27 5.23
CA LEU A 228 -0.36 -22.24 5.97
C LEU A 228 -1.58 -22.15 5.04
N GLY A 229 -1.48 -21.44 3.91
CA GLY A 229 -2.56 -21.33 2.91
C GLY A 229 -2.94 -22.65 2.21
N ARG A 230 -2.13 -23.71 2.38
CA ARG A 230 -2.45 -25.05 1.86
C ARG A 230 -3.42 -25.82 2.76
N ILE A 231 -3.51 -25.45 4.04
CA ILE A 231 -4.39 -26.10 5.01
C ILE A 231 -5.82 -25.57 4.78
N LYS A 232 -6.77 -26.48 4.59
CA LYS A 232 -8.14 -26.15 4.17
C LYS A 232 -9.15 -26.04 5.33
N GLN A 233 -8.74 -26.41 6.53
CA GLN A 233 -9.57 -26.38 7.72
C GLN A 233 -9.53 -25.01 8.40
N SER A 234 -10.51 -24.74 9.25
CA SER A 234 -10.62 -23.49 10.00
C SER A 234 -9.65 -23.45 11.17
N PHE A 235 -8.66 -22.56 11.08
CA PHE A 235 -7.72 -22.25 12.15
C PHE A 235 -7.21 -20.82 12.10
N VAL A 236 -6.65 -20.38 13.23
CA VAL A 236 -5.88 -19.14 13.38
C VAL A 236 -4.54 -19.41 14.05
N LEU A 237 -3.58 -18.51 13.83
CA LEU A 237 -2.37 -18.41 14.65
C LEU A 237 -2.42 -17.15 15.49
N VAL A 238 -2.01 -17.29 16.73
CA VAL A 238 -1.96 -16.24 17.73
C VAL A 238 -0.53 -16.06 18.22
N ASP A 239 -0.11 -14.80 18.44
CA ASP A 239 1.22 -14.45 18.95
C ASP A 239 1.17 -14.28 20.48
N PRO A 240 1.62 -15.28 21.28
CA PRO A 240 1.56 -15.22 22.74
C PRO A 240 2.57 -14.24 23.36
N HIS A 241 3.49 -13.69 22.56
CA HIS A 241 4.48 -12.71 23.03
C HIS A 241 3.97 -11.26 22.94
N LYS A 242 2.73 -11.09 22.47
CA LYS A 242 2.08 -9.80 22.37
C LYS A 242 0.97 -9.69 23.39
N THR A 243 0.81 -8.46 23.89
CA THR A 243 -0.30 -8.11 24.77
C THR A 243 -1.59 -8.60 24.15
N ASP A 244 -2.38 -9.30 24.95
CA ASP A 244 -3.70 -9.78 24.60
C ASP A 244 -3.77 -10.94 23.59
N ASN A 245 -2.65 -11.58 23.25
CA ASN A 245 -2.61 -12.74 22.34
C ASN A 245 -3.39 -12.46 21.03
N PRO A 246 -2.92 -11.51 20.20
CA PRO A 246 -3.60 -11.14 18.97
C PRO A 246 -3.41 -12.18 17.87
N ILE A 247 -4.43 -12.35 17.04
CA ILE A 247 -4.38 -13.17 15.82
C ILE A 247 -3.38 -12.57 14.84
N VAL A 248 -2.41 -13.37 14.39
CA VAL A 248 -1.42 -13.03 13.35
C VAL A 248 -1.67 -13.71 12.02
N TYR A 249 -2.49 -14.76 12.01
CA TYR A 249 -2.92 -15.43 10.78
C TYR A 249 -4.34 -15.98 10.95
N ALA A 250 -5.15 -15.88 9.91
CA ALA A 250 -6.46 -16.50 9.83
C ALA A 250 -6.64 -17.20 8.47
N SER A 251 -6.94 -18.50 8.53
CA SER A 251 -7.29 -19.30 7.35
C SER A 251 -8.58 -18.82 6.68
N ASP A 252 -8.75 -19.05 5.38
CA ASP A 252 -9.98 -18.71 4.67
C ASP A 252 -11.20 -19.41 5.30
N ALA A 253 -11.07 -20.69 5.66
CA ALA A 253 -12.14 -21.44 6.30
C ALA A 253 -12.58 -20.87 7.67
N PHE A 254 -11.68 -20.20 8.40
CA PHE A 254 -12.06 -19.49 9.63
C PHE A 254 -12.87 -18.22 9.34
N LEU A 255 -12.52 -17.49 8.28
CA LEU A 255 -13.27 -16.33 7.84
C LEU A 255 -14.67 -16.74 7.37
N ASP A 256 -14.76 -17.81 6.59
CA ASP A 256 -16.03 -18.38 6.12
C ASP A 256 -16.90 -18.86 7.29
N LEU A 257 -16.31 -19.56 8.27
CA LEU A 257 -17.03 -20.07 9.46
C LEU A 257 -17.64 -18.93 10.29
N THR A 258 -16.91 -17.82 10.44
CA THR A 258 -17.26 -16.76 11.39
C THR A 258 -17.95 -15.55 10.74
N GLY A 259 -17.87 -15.42 9.41
CA GLY A 259 -18.38 -14.28 8.64
C GLY A 259 -17.56 -13.00 8.80
N TYR A 260 -16.45 -13.02 9.54
CA TYR A 260 -15.55 -11.88 9.65
C TYR A 260 -14.55 -11.86 8.50
N THR A 261 -14.17 -10.66 8.08
CA THR A 261 -13.10 -10.48 7.09
C THR A 261 -11.73 -10.55 7.75
N ARG A 262 -10.69 -10.83 6.96
CA ARG A 262 -9.31 -10.93 7.45
C ARG A 262 -8.84 -9.67 8.19
N HIS A 263 -9.16 -8.48 7.68
CA HIS A 263 -8.74 -7.23 8.29
C HIS A 263 -9.46 -6.95 9.62
N GLU A 264 -10.67 -7.50 9.81
CA GLU A 264 -11.43 -7.37 11.05
C GLU A 264 -10.95 -8.30 12.16
N VAL A 265 -10.26 -9.39 11.84
CA VAL A 265 -9.81 -10.39 12.83
C VAL A 265 -8.33 -10.25 13.17
N LEU A 266 -7.49 -9.93 12.18
CA LEU A 266 -6.05 -9.82 12.40
C LEU A 266 -5.75 -8.69 13.38
N GLY A 267 -5.01 -9.02 14.43
CA GLY A 267 -4.64 -8.09 15.49
C GLY A 267 -5.54 -8.07 16.71
N ARG A 268 -6.64 -8.81 16.67
CA ARG A 268 -7.56 -8.94 17.80
C ARG A 268 -7.39 -10.29 18.47
N ASN A 269 -7.78 -10.37 19.73
CA ASN A 269 -7.95 -11.64 20.40
C ASN A 269 -9.24 -12.33 19.95
N CYS A 270 -9.23 -13.66 19.79
CA CYS A 270 -10.39 -14.47 19.36
C CYS A 270 -11.64 -14.34 20.25
N ARG A 271 -11.55 -13.77 21.46
CA ARG A 271 -12.69 -13.56 22.35
C ARG A 271 -13.81 -12.71 21.75
N PHE A 272 -13.59 -12.02 20.64
CA PHE A 272 -14.68 -11.35 19.92
C PHE A 272 -15.77 -12.32 19.44
N LEU A 273 -15.48 -13.62 19.37
CA LEU A 273 -16.46 -14.68 19.09
C LEU A 273 -17.31 -15.04 20.33
N SER A 274 -17.04 -14.48 21.50
CA SER A 274 -17.84 -14.71 22.71
C SER A 274 -19.04 -13.76 22.75
N GLY A 275 -20.17 -14.24 23.27
CA GLY A 275 -21.39 -13.47 23.45
C GLY A 275 -22.03 -13.70 24.82
N GLN A 276 -23.28 -13.28 24.97
CA GLN A 276 -23.98 -13.23 26.26
C GLN A 276 -24.12 -14.60 26.93
N GLU A 277 -24.31 -15.67 26.15
CA GLU A 277 -24.50 -17.04 26.66
C GLU A 277 -23.21 -17.87 26.62
N THR A 278 -22.06 -17.27 26.29
CA THR A 278 -20.78 -17.98 26.30
C THR A 278 -20.35 -18.27 27.74
N ASP A 279 -20.08 -19.55 28.05
CA ASP A 279 -19.70 -19.98 29.39
C ASP A 279 -18.32 -19.43 29.83
N VAL A 280 -18.35 -18.55 30.82
CA VAL A 280 -17.16 -17.89 31.40
C VAL A 280 -16.23 -18.89 32.10
N SER A 281 -16.75 -19.99 32.63
CA SER A 281 -15.93 -21.03 33.26
C SER A 281 -15.02 -21.73 32.23
N ILE A 282 -15.55 -22.00 31.04
CA ILE A 282 -14.79 -22.58 29.92
C ILE A 282 -13.75 -21.57 29.41
N GLN A 283 -14.09 -20.28 29.29
CA GLN A 283 -13.13 -19.24 28.94
C GLN A 283 -11.96 -19.14 29.94
N SER A 284 -12.26 -19.26 31.24
CA SER A 284 -11.25 -19.28 32.29
C SER A 284 -10.34 -20.51 32.19
N GLN A 285 -10.89 -21.70 31.92
CA GLN A 285 -10.12 -22.91 31.67
C GLN A 285 -9.17 -22.75 30.48
N ILE A 286 -9.67 -22.24 29.35
CA ILE A 286 -8.86 -21.95 28.16
C ILE A 286 -7.73 -20.99 28.50
N THR A 287 -8.03 -19.90 29.21
CA THR A 287 -7.04 -18.89 29.62
C THR A 287 -5.93 -19.50 30.48
N ASN A 288 -6.29 -20.36 31.45
CA ASN A 288 -5.32 -21.05 32.30
C ASN A 288 -4.44 -22.04 31.51
N SER A 289 -5.01 -22.77 30.56
CA SER A 289 -4.24 -23.67 29.68
C SER A 289 -3.22 -22.91 28.83
N ILE A 290 -3.62 -21.76 28.28
CA ILE A 290 -2.72 -20.88 27.51
C ILE A 290 -1.57 -20.37 28.38
N GLN A 291 -1.87 -19.85 29.57
CA GLN A 291 -0.86 -19.32 30.50
C GLN A 291 0.14 -20.39 30.94
N THR A 292 -0.31 -21.64 31.07
CA THR A 292 0.57 -22.78 31.42
C THR A 292 1.24 -23.43 30.22
N GLY A 293 1.04 -22.93 29.01
CA GLY A 293 1.63 -23.46 27.78
C GLY A 293 1.19 -24.89 27.45
N LYS A 294 -0.04 -25.27 27.84
CA LYS A 294 -0.63 -26.59 27.61
C LYS A 294 -1.68 -26.53 26.51
N SER A 295 -1.88 -27.65 25.81
CA SER A 295 -3.00 -27.79 24.89
C SER A 295 -4.32 -27.88 25.64
N CYS A 296 -5.40 -27.41 25.02
CA CYS A 296 -6.75 -27.43 25.56
C CYS A 296 -7.74 -27.77 24.45
N THR A 297 -8.75 -28.57 24.77
CA THR A 297 -9.91 -28.80 23.91
C THR A 297 -11.16 -28.41 24.70
N ALA A 298 -12.04 -27.63 24.09
CA ALA A 298 -13.29 -27.21 24.70
C ALA A 298 -14.40 -27.14 23.65
N CYS A 299 -15.64 -27.38 24.06
CA CYS A 299 -16.81 -27.03 23.26
C CYS A 299 -17.41 -25.76 23.85
N ILE A 300 -17.47 -24.68 23.08
CA ILE A 300 -17.88 -23.36 23.57
C ILE A 300 -18.86 -22.71 22.60
N LEU A 301 -19.91 -22.10 23.14
CA LEU A 301 -20.86 -21.34 22.34
C LEU A 301 -20.18 -20.06 21.83
N SER A 302 -20.09 -19.93 20.50
CA SER A 302 -19.45 -18.83 19.79
C SER A 302 -20.46 -18.10 18.91
N TYR A 303 -20.17 -16.86 18.53
CA TYR A 303 -21.04 -15.98 17.77
C TYR A 303 -20.34 -15.49 16.50
N ARG A 304 -21.06 -15.54 15.39
CA ARG A 304 -20.62 -15.01 14.09
C ARG A 304 -20.85 -13.51 14.01
N LYS A 305 -20.30 -12.89 12.98
CA LYS A 305 -20.45 -11.45 12.70
C LYS A 305 -21.91 -11.00 12.57
N ASP A 306 -22.77 -11.86 12.04
CA ASP A 306 -24.21 -11.60 11.88
C ASP A 306 -25.02 -11.78 13.17
N GLY A 307 -24.37 -12.17 14.27
CA GLY A 307 -25.00 -12.44 15.56
C GLY A 307 -25.53 -13.86 15.73
N SER A 308 -25.49 -14.71 14.70
CA SER A 308 -25.86 -16.12 14.84
C SER A 308 -24.88 -16.87 15.74
N SER A 309 -25.39 -17.76 16.58
CA SER A 309 -24.57 -18.60 17.45
C SER A 309 -24.26 -19.96 16.82
N PHE A 310 -23.16 -20.57 17.26
CA PHE A 310 -22.78 -21.93 16.91
C PHE A 310 -21.94 -22.58 18.01
N TRP A 311 -22.03 -23.90 18.13
CA TRP A 311 -21.17 -24.67 19.02
C TRP A 311 -19.82 -24.88 18.37
N ASN A 312 -18.79 -24.25 18.94
CA ASN A 312 -17.42 -24.33 18.46
C ASN A 312 -16.64 -25.37 19.26
N ALA A 313 -16.34 -26.50 18.63
CA ALA A 313 -15.30 -27.41 19.09
C ALA A 313 -13.93 -26.74 18.83
N LEU A 314 -13.40 -26.14 19.88
CA LEU A 314 -12.14 -25.41 19.88
C LEU A 314 -11.01 -26.31 20.39
N HIS A 315 -9.94 -26.43 19.60
CA HIS A 315 -8.69 -27.03 20.06
C HIS A 315 -7.55 -26.04 19.94
N MET A 316 -6.81 -25.86 21.03
CA MET A 316 -5.68 -24.94 21.12
C MET A 316 -4.40 -25.69 21.45
N SER A 317 -3.32 -25.41 20.73
CA SER A 317 -2.03 -26.06 20.96
C SER A 317 -0.86 -25.09 20.78
N PRO A 318 0.15 -25.10 21.69
CA PRO A 318 1.36 -24.32 21.47
C PRO A 318 2.16 -24.89 20.30
N VAL A 319 2.64 -24.01 19.43
CA VAL A 319 3.50 -24.32 18.28
C VAL A 319 4.89 -23.77 18.56
N ARG A 320 5.88 -24.67 18.58
CA ARG A 320 7.26 -24.33 18.92
C ARG A 320 8.11 -24.14 17.67
N ASN A 321 9.02 -23.15 17.71
CA ASN A 321 10.04 -22.97 16.68
C ASN A 321 11.14 -24.05 16.78
N ALA A 322 12.13 -23.96 15.89
CA ALA A 322 13.28 -24.88 15.89
C ALA A 322 14.08 -24.84 17.20
N SER A 323 14.14 -23.69 17.88
CA SER A 323 14.79 -23.53 19.19
C SER A 323 14.00 -24.11 20.36
N GLY A 324 12.81 -24.69 20.13
CA GLY A 324 11.96 -25.24 21.18
C GLY A 324 11.10 -24.22 21.93
N ASN A 325 11.22 -22.93 21.63
CA ASN A 325 10.40 -21.88 22.22
C ASN A 325 9.03 -21.83 21.56
N ILE A 326 7.97 -21.51 22.33
CA ILE A 326 6.63 -21.31 21.76
C ILE A 326 6.69 -20.09 20.85
N ALA A 327 6.46 -20.28 19.56
CA ALA A 327 6.42 -19.21 18.57
C ALA A 327 5.00 -18.67 18.43
N TYR A 328 4.03 -19.56 18.38
CA TYR A 328 2.61 -19.25 18.20
C TYR A 328 1.75 -20.20 19.03
N ILE A 329 0.48 -19.84 19.17
CA ILE A 329 -0.59 -20.77 19.56
C ILE A 329 -1.46 -20.97 18.32
N VAL A 330 -1.72 -22.24 17.97
CA VAL A 330 -2.71 -22.56 16.93
C VAL A 330 -4.05 -22.81 17.61
N GLU A 331 -5.10 -22.21 17.07
CA GLU A 331 -6.49 -22.45 17.47
C GLU A 331 -7.25 -23.01 16.29
N VAL A 332 -7.85 -24.19 16.44
CA VAL A 332 -8.62 -24.87 15.40
C VAL A 332 -10.08 -24.84 15.81
N HIS A 333 -10.93 -24.32 14.92
CA HIS A 333 -12.35 -24.08 15.19
C HIS A 333 -13.19 -24.99 14.29
N MET A 334 -14.14 -25.71 14.87
CA MET A 334 -15.09 -26.52 14.09
C MET A 334 -16.49 -26.38 14.66
N GLU A 335 -17.45 -26.12 13.78
CA GLU A 335 -18.85 -26.17 14.16
C GLU A 335 -19.29 -27.63 14.38
N VAL A 336 -19.90 -27.88 15.53
CA VAL A 336 -20.44 -29.20 15.90
C VAL A 336 -21.90 -29.07 16.31
N THR A 337 -22.65 -30.16 16.21
CA THR A 337 -23.99 -30.24 16.80
C THR A 337 -23.87 -30.64 18.28
N HIS A 338 -24.90 -30.30 19.08
CA HIS A 338 -24.91 -30.28 20.55
C HIS A 338 -24.51 -31.61 21.25
N ASP A 339 -24.33 -32.71 20.51
CA ASP A 339 -24.14 -34.07 21.02
C ASP A 339 -22.89 -34.80 20.48
N ILE A 340 -22.00 -34.13 19.74
CA ILE A 340 -20.95 -34.84 19.00
C ILE A 340 -19.54 -34.37 19.39
N GLN A 341 -18.97 -35.02 20.41
CA GLN A 341 -17.52 -35.19 20.54
C GLN A 341 -17.10 -36.50 19.85
N ASN A 342 -17.24 -36.56 18.53
CA ASN A 342 -16.80 -37.73 17.77
C ASN A 342 -15.27 -37.74 17.67
N LEU A 343 -14.68 -38.92 17.75
CA LEU A 343 -13.25 -39.19 17.48
C LEU A 343 -12.77 -38.55 16.16
N SER A 344 -13.66 -38.41 15.18
CA SER A 344 -13.40 -37.72 13.91
C SER A 344 -13.03 -36.24 14.07
N VAL A 345 -13.67 -35.52 14.99
CA VAL A 345 -13.40 -34.09 15.25
C VAL A 345 -12.00 -33.90 15.80
N GLU A 346 -11.64 -34.71 16.80
CA GLU A 346 -10.31 -34.67 17.42
C GLU A 346 -9.20 -35.01 16.40
N ILE A 347 -9.40 -36.05 15.58
CA ILE A 347 -8.44 -36.42 14.53
C ILE A 347 -8.23 -35.27 13.55
N MET A 348 -9.31 -34.60 13.13
CA MET A 348 -9.20 -33.44 12.22
C MET A 348 -8.46 -32.27 12.87
N GLN A 349 -8.78 -31.93 14.12
CA GLN A 349 -8.07 -30.88 14.87
C GLN A 349 -6.58 -31.19 14.99
N LEU A 350 -6.22 -32.40 15.39
CA LEU A 350 -4.82 -32.81 15.55
C LEU A 350 -4.06 -32.86 14.22
N SER A 351 -4.72 -33.23 13.13
CA SER A 351 -4.14 -33.18 11.78
C SER A 351 -3.73 -31.75 11.40
N VAL A 352 -4.62 -30.76 11.64
CA VAL A 352 -4.34 -29.33 11.40
C VAL A 352 -3.18 -28.86 12.27
N VAL A 353 -3.19 -29.19 13.57
CA VAL A 353 -2.09 -28.86 14.48
C VAL A 353 -0.76 -29.44 13.99
N GLY A 354 -0.76 -30.68 13.50
CA GLY A 354 0.41 -31.33 12.92
C GLY A 354 0.96 -30.57 11.71
N ALA A 355 0.09 -30.24 10.75
CA ALA A 355 0.47 -29.50 9.55
C ALA A 355 1.03 -28.10 9.89
N VAL A 356 0.39 -27.38 10.81
CA VAL A 356 0.87 -26.07 11.29
C VAL A 356 2.22 -26.19 11.98
N LYS A 357 2.42 -27.18 12.86
CA LYS A 357 3.70 -27.42 13.54
C LYS A 357 4.83 -27.67 12.56
N ILE A 358 4.57 -28.41 11.47
CA ILE A 358 5.54 -28.65 10.41
C ILE A 358 5.88 -27.33 9.70
N ALA A 359 4.88 -26.56 9.28
CA ALA A 359 5.08 -25.30 8.56
C ALA A 359 5.89 -24.27 9.36
N VAL A 360 5.60 -24.13 10.67
CA VAL A 360 6.33 -23.21 11.55
C VAL A 360 7.78 -23.64 11.75
N ARG A 361 8.02 -24.96 11.94
CA ARG A 361 9.39 -25.48 12.10
C ARG A 361 10.22 -25.31 10.82
N SER A 362 9.67 -25.61 9.65
CA SER A 362 10.38 -25.48 8.37
C SER A 362 10.72 -24.03 8.04
N SER A 363 9.91 -23.08 8.49
CA SER A 363 10.15 -21.65 8.27
C SER A 363 11.31 -21.11 9.13
N GLY A 364 11.58 -21.70 10.30
CA GLY A 364 12.69 -21.33 11.16
C GLY A 364 14.08 -21.81 10.67
N MET A 365 14.14 -22.85 9.84
CA MET A 365 15.40 -23.41 9.34
C MET A 365 16.05 -22.58 8.22
N ILE A 366 15.27 -21.76 7.50
CA ILE A 366 15.79 -20.93 6.40
C ILE A 366 16.53 -19.69 6.93
N ALA A 367 16.14 -19.19 8.10
CA ALA A 367 16.74 -17.99 8.71
C ALA A 367 18.12 -18.24 9.35
N SER A 368 18.52 -19.49 9.58
CA SER A 368 19.78 -19.86 10.24
C SER A 368 20.88 -20.33 9.27
N THR A 369 20.77 -19.99 7.99
CA THR A 369 21.77 -20.38 6.95
C THR A 369 22.47 -19.18 6.33
N SER A 370 22.50 -18.04 7.03
CA SER A 370 23.20 -16.83 6.61
C SER A 370 24.10 -16.35 7.76
N ASP A 371 25.17 -17.11 8.00
CA ASP A 371 26.34 -16.65 8.78
C ASP A 371 27.41 -16.11 7.82
#